data_AF-A0A6A5TPV1-F1
#
_entry.id   AF-A0A6A5TPV1-F1
#
_cell.length_a   1.000
_cell.length_b   1.000
_cell.length_c   1.000
_cell.angle_alpha   90.00
_cell.angle_beta   90.00
_cell.angle_gamma   90.00
#
_symmetry.space_group_name_H-M   'P 1'
#
loop_
_entity.id
_entity.type
_entity.pdbx_description
1 polymer ?
#
loop_
_entity_poly.entity_id
_entity_poly.type
_entity_poly.pdbx_seq_one_letter_code
_entity_poly.pdbx_strand_id
1 'polypeptide(L)'
;MLPGEIRNAIFEEVFISEATIHRGAEEFGPLAEQEKAEIEGTKKVISWQLLCTCRQYYEEAFPLLYAKNSLALCTGKNGAPGKVGAFPLTPTPMSLIKNVRISFRLDNPDKPAAGSVAKFLDAIVEYSTIDVLRVTIASVAHHFDETNPWNILMMDHPVIGALERVMRSGAVRNLAIRLHDGAFLSPDFSRYLSQELLHGHHLIFLRSCSCHTYDSARNCIVCGMSEDARSLEPIQRLILSHEADASPEMVDDCQYEILQRL
;
A
#
# COMPACT_ATOMS: atom_id res chain seq x y z
N MET A 1 -1.89 -41.34 -13.45
CA MET A 1 -1.73 -40.09 -12.67
C MET A 1 -0.67 -39.26 -13.38
N LEU A 2 -0.90 -37.96 -13.63
CA LEU A 2 0.15 -37.08 -14.16
C LEU A 2 1.34 -37.04 -13.18
N PRO A 3 2.60 -37.15 -13.62
CA PRO A 3 3.77 -36.98 -12.75
C PRO A 3 3.79 -35.62 -12.03
N GLY A 4 4.37 -35.57 -10.82
CA GLY A 4 4.41 -34.35 -10.00
C GLY A 4 5.14 -33.19 -10.67
N GLU A 5 6.22 -33.46 -11.39
CA GLU A 5 6.98 -32.45 -12.14
C GLU A 5 6.13 -31.78 -13.23
N ILE A 6 5.32 -32.57 -13.96
CA ILE A 6 4.42 -32.06 -14.99
C ILE A 6 3.30 -31.24 -14.36
N ARG A 7 2.74 -31.67 -13.21
CA ARG A 7 1.74 -30.88 -12.48
C ARG A 7 2.31 -29.55 -12.00
N ASN A 8 3.51 -29.56 -11.42
CA ASN A 8 4.18 -28.32 -11.00
C ASN A 8 4.39 -27.40 -12.20
N ALA A 9 4.91 -27.87 -13.33
CA ALA A 9 5.06 -27.03 -14.52
C ALA A 9 3.73 -26.40 -14.99
N ILE A 10 2.63 -27.16 -14.93
CA ILE A 10 1.28 -26.63 -15.21
C ILE A 10 0.88 -25.58 -14.18
N PHE A 11 1.09 -25.83 -12.89
CA PHE A 11 0.77 -24.88 -11.82
C PHE A 11 1.58 -23.61 -11.94
N GLU A 12 2.86 -23.72 -12.28
CA GLU A 12 3.73 -22.58 -12.52
C GLU A 12 3.20 -21.71 -13.66
N GLU A 13 2.87 -22.31 -14.81
CA GLU A 13 2.32 -21.59 -15.96
C GLU A 13 0.95 -20.93 -15.66
N VAL A 14 0.10 -21.60 -14.87
CA VAL A 14 -1.26 -21.15 -14.57
C VAL A 14 -1.28 -20.11 -13.45
N PHE A 15 -0.48 -20.28 -12.40
CA PHE A 15 -0.54 -19.49 -11.17
C PHE A 15 0.60 -18.47 -11.02
N ILE A 16 1.77 -18.70 -11.61
CA ILE A 16 2.86 -17.72 -11.60
C ILE A 16 2.68 -16.85 -12.82
N SER A 17 2.52 -15.55 -12.59
CA SER A 17 2.44 -14.60 -13.70
C SER A 17 3.14 -13.29 -13.40
N GLU A 18 3.95 -13.27 -12.33
CA GLU A 18 4.37 -12.03 -11.65
C GLU A 18 3.17 -11.12 -11.33
N ALA A 19 1.94 -11.67 -11.38
CA ALA A 19 0.74 -10.92 -11.18
C ALA A 19 0.61 -10.56 -9.71
N THR A 20 -0.04 -9.44 -9.50
CA THR A 20 -0.42 -9.01 -8.18
C THR A 20 -1.77 -9.62 -7.85
N ILE A 21 -1.86 -10.39 -6.78
CA ILE A 21 -3.11 -10.92 -6.27
C ILE A 21 -3.82 -9.76 -5.57
N HIS A 22 -4.73 -9.09 -6.28
CA HIS A 22 -5.47 -7.96 -5.71
C HIS A 22 -6.53 -8.45 -4.73
N ARG A 23 -6.58 -7.79 -3.58
CA ARG A 23 -7.59 -7.95 -2.53
C ARG A 23 -8.03 -6.58 -2.03
N GLY A 24 -9.33 -6.45 -1.79
CA GLY A 24 -9.92 -5.19 -1.35
C GLY A 24 -10.92 -4.63 -2.33
N ALA A 25 -10.89 -3.33 -2.59
CA ALA A 25 -11.79 -2.68 -3.51
C ALA A 25 -11.38 -2.91 -4.97
N GLU A 26 -12.36 -2.87 -5.88
CA GLU A 26 -12.14 -3.03 -7.32
C GLU A 26 -11.47 -1.80 -7.95
N GLU A 27 -11.56 -0.64 -7.30
CA GLU A 27 -10.92 0.61 -7.69
C GLU A 27 -10.39 1.35 -6.45
N PHE A 28 -9.13 1.78 -6.48
CA PHE A 28 -8.50 2.60 -5.44
C PHE A 28 -9.04 4.05 -5.39
N GLY A 29 -9.63 4.48 -6.51
CA GLY A 29 -9.93 5.87 -6.85
C GLY A 29 -9.06 6.34 -8.04
N PRO A 30 -9.30 7.54 -8.59
CA PRO A 30 -8.49 8.07 -9.67
C PRO A 30 -7.01 8.05 -9.37
N LEU A 31 -6.32 7.27 -10.18
CA LEU A 31 -4.88 7.17 -10.34
C LEU A 31 -4.57 7.62 -11.76
N ALA A 32 -3.36 8.13 -12.00
CA ALA A 32 -2.89 8.30 -13.38
C ALA A 32 -2.93 6.95 -14.11
N GLU A 33 -3.18 6.92 -15.42
CA GLU A 33 -3.24 5.66 -16.19
C GLU A 33 -1.97 4.81 -16.04
N GLN A 34 -0.82 5.47 -15.92
CA GLN A 34 0.47 4.81 -15.67
C GLN A 34 0.55 4.21 -14.26
N GLU A 35 -0.10 4.82 -13.26
CA GLU A 35 -0.18 4.33 -11.88
C GLU A 35 -1.21 3.22 -11.71
N LYS A 36 -2.28 3.21 -12.51
CA LYS A 36 -3.27 2.12 -12.52
C LYS A 36 -2.60 0.78 -12.79
N ALA A 37 -1.71 0.70 -13.78
CA ALA A 37 -0.99 -0.53 -14.07
C ALA A 37 -0.07 -0.99 -12.91
N GLU A 38 0.51 -0.06 -12.14
CA GLU A 38 1.39 -0.35 -11.01
C GLU A 38 0.62 -0.79 -9.74
N ILE A 39 -0.48 -0.08 -9.45
CA ILE A 39 -1.25 -0.20 -8.20
C ILE A 39 -2.41 -1.20 -8.35
N GLU A 40 -3.06 -1.24 -9.51
CA GLU A 40 -4.14 -2.18 -9.85
C GLU A 40 -3.64 -3.42 -10.61
N GLY A 41 -2.36 -3.43 -11.00
CA GLY A 41 -1.68 -4.56 -11.64
C GLY A 41 -2.23 -4.92 -13.02
N THR A 42 -1.61 -5.91 -13.65
CA THR A 42 -2.24 -6.63 -14.76
C THR A 42 -3.34 -7.52 -14.19
N LYS A 43 -4.60 -7.26 -14.57
CA LYS A 43 -5.77 -8.08 -14.23
C LYS A 43 -5.69 -9.46 -14.89
N LYS A 44 -4.73 -10.31 -14.52
CA LYS A 44 -4.76 -11.73 -14.88
C LYS A 44 -5.70 -12.42 -13.89
N VAL A 45 -6.80 -12.97 -14.41
CA VAL A 45 -7.74 -13.75 -13.60
C VAL A 45 -7.04 -15.05 -13.22
N ILE A 46 -6.61 -15.16 -11.97
CA ILE A 46 -6.09 -16.42 -11.43
C ILE A 46 -7.26 -17.39 -11.29
N SER A 47 -7.22 -18.49 -12.02
CA SER A 47 -8.29 -19.50 -11.97
C SER A 47 -8.17 -20.35 -10.70
N TRP A 48 -8.89 -19.94 -9.66
CA TRP A 48 -9.00 -20.68 -8.39
C TRP A 48 -9.61 -22.08 -8.56
N GLN A 49 -10.30 -22.34 -9.68
CA GLN A 49 -10.97 -23.61 -9.97
C GLN A 49 -10.02 -24.80 -9.92
N LEU A 50 -8.75 -24.60 -10.29
CA LEU A 50 -7.76 -25.67 -10.26
C LEU A 50 -7.38 -26.06 -8.82
N LEU A 51 -7.39 -25.13 -7.87
CA LEU A 51 -7.26 -25.43 -6.44
C LEU A 51 -8.48 -26.18 -5.89
N CYS A 52 -9.65 -26.01 -6.50
CA CYS A 52 -10.89 -26.70 -6.11
C CYS A 52 -11.02 -28.11 -6.70
N THR A 53 -10.07 -28.56 -7.54
CA THR A 53 -10.20 -29.84 -8.26
C THR A 53 -10.04 -31.04 -7.32
N CYS A 54 -8.98 -31.07 -6.51
CA CYS A 54 -8.77 -32.09 -5.48
C CYS A 54 -7.79 -31.59 -4.42
N ARG A 55 -7.74 -32.29 -3.29
CA ARG A 55 -6.84 -31.97 -2.17
C ARG A 55 -5.37 -31.91 -2.59
N GLN A 56 -4.93 -32.84 -3.44
CA GLN A 56 -3.54 -32.86 -3.91
C GLN A 56 -3.19 -31.60 -4.70
N TYR A 57 -4.08 -31.14 -5.59
CA TYR A 57 -3.84 -29.94 -6.38
C TYR A 57 -3.84 -28.70 -5.49
N TYR A 58 -4.72 -28.66 -4.49
CA TYR A 58 -4.70 -27.62 -3.48
C TYR A 58 -3.36 -27.59 -2.74
N GLU A 59 -2.90 -28.72 -2.18
CA GLU A 59 -1.68 -28.79 -1.38
C GLU A 59 -0.41 -28.47 -2.21
N GLU A 60 -0.37 -28.84 -3.48
CA GLU A 60 0.78 -28.59 -4.36
C GLU A 60 0.79 -27.17 -4.96
N ALA A 61 -0.36 -26.66 -5.42
CA ALA A 61 -0.43 -25.38 -6.12
C ALA A 61 -0.64 -24.17 -5.20
N PHE A 62 -1.28 -24.34 -4.04
CA PHE A 62 -1.52 -23.24 -3.10
C PHE A 62 -0.22 -22.55 -2.65
N PRO A 63 0.85 -23.27 -2.26
CA PRO A 63 2.11 -22.63 -1.88
C PRO A 63 2.76 -21.87 -3.05
N LEU A 64 2.72 -22.42 -4.26
CA LEU A 64 3.27 -21.76 -5.46
C LEU A 64 2.55 -20.44 -5.73
N LEU A 65 1.22 -20.42 -5.62
CA LEU A 65 0.41 -19.23 -5.83
C LEU A 65 0.79 -18.10 -4.86
N TYR A 66 0.93 -18.36 -3.57
CA TYR A 66 1.22 -17.31 -2.59
C TYR A 66 2.71 -16.95 -2.51
N ALA A 67 3.61 -17.91 -2.70
CA ALA A 67 5.05 -17.67 -2.59
C ALA A 67 5.67 -16.95 -3.78
N LYS A 68 5.10 -17.15 -4.98
CA LYS A 68 5.68 -16.62 -6.24
C LYS A 68 4.93 -15.43 -6.83
N ASN A 69 3.89 -14.93 -6.16
CA ASN A 69 3.16 -13.73 -6.59
C ASN A 69 3.25 -12.62 -5.53
N SER A 70 2.98 -11.38 -5.94
CA SER A 70 2.82 -10.27 -5.00
C SER A 70 1.39 -10.22 -4.49
N LEU A 71 1.17 -9.97 -3.21
CA LEU A 71 -0.16 -9.67 -2.67
C LEU A 71 -0.37 -8.16 -2.65
N ALA A 72 -1.51 -7.66 -3.16
CA ALA A 72 -1.89 -6.27 -2.96
C ALA A 72 -3.19 -6.15 -2.17
N LEU A 73 -3.14 -5.35 -1.12
CA LEU A 73 -4.29 -4.85 -0.40
C LEU A 73 -4.60 -3.43 -0.87
N CYS A 74 -5.84 -3.19 -1.28
CA CYS A 74 -6.27 -1.89 -1.79
C CYS A 74 -7.59 -1.47 -1.13
N THR A 75 -7.61 -0.33 -0.44
CA THR A 75 -8.88 0.27 -0.01
C THR A 75 -9.57 0.92 -1.21
N GLY A 76 -10.89 1.08 -1.15
CA GLY A 76 -11.66 1.74 -2.19
C GLY A 76 -11.72 3.24 -2.05
N LYS A 77 -12.42 3.88 -3.00
CA LYS A 77 -12.78 5.30 -2.95
C LYS A 77 -13.35 5.68 -1.58
N ASN A 78 -12.94 6.85 -1.06
CA ASN A 78 -13.36 7.40 0.24
C ASN A 78 -13.11 6.46 1.44
N GLY A 79 -12.03 5.68 1.40
CA GLY A 79 -11.66 4.79 2.50
C GLY A 79 -12.64 3.63 2.69
N ALA A 80 -13.24 3.11 1.61
CA ALA A 80 -14.04 1.90 1.70
C ALA A 80 -13.13 0.67 1.91
N PRO A 81 -13.42 -0.26 2.84
CA PRO A 81 -12.59 -1.46 3.02
C PRO A 81 -12.69 -2.44 1.84
N GLY A 82 -13.65 -2.27 0.92
CA GLY A 82 -13.89 -3.21 -0.18
C GLY A 82 -14.08 -4.65 0.33
N LYS A 83 -13.49 -5.62 -0.36
CA LYS A 83 -13.49 -7.04 0.04
C LYS A 83 -12.28 -7.42 0.90
N VAL A 84 -11.62 -6.47 1.57
CA VAL A 84 -10.42 -6.76 2.40
C VAL A 84 -10.72 -7.81 3.47
N GLY A 85 -11.89 -7.73 4.11
CA GLY A 85 -12.31 -8.69 5.15
C GLY A 85 -12.55 -10.12 4.67
N ALA A 86 -12.56 -10.38 3.35
CA ALA A 86 -12.71 -11.72 2.79
C ALA A 86 -11.37 -12.47 2.64
N PHE A 87 -10.23 -11.81 2.89
CA PHE A 87 -8.94 -12.47 2.84
C PHE A 87 -8.64 -13.18 4.16
N PRO A 88 -8.30 -14.49 4.14
CA PRO A 88 -7.94 -15.19 5.36
C PRO A 88 -6.60 -14.69 5.89
N LEU A 89 -6.63 -13.90 6.96
CA LEU A 89 -5.46 -13.54 7.77
C LEU A 89 -5.12 -14.70 8.70
N THR A 90 -4.73 -15.83 8.12
CA THR A 90 -4.40 -17.05 8.85
C THR A 90 -2.93 -17.42 8.65
N PRO A 91 -2.32 -18.20 9.58
CA PRO A 91 -0.89 -18.49 9.53
C PRO A 91 -0.41 -19.10 8.21
N THR A 92 -1.17 -20.05 7.65
CA THR A 92 -0.75 -20.81 6.46
C THR A 92 -0.56 -19.94 5.21
N PRO A 93 -1.57 -19.20 4.69
CA PRO A 93 -1.36 -18.32 3.54
C PRO A 93 -0.34 -17.22 3.83
N MET A 94 -0.39 -16.62 5.03
CA MET A 94 0.45 -15.47 5.38
C MET A 94 1.94 -15.85 5.40
N SER A 95 2.29 -17.03 5.90
CA SER A 95 3.69 -17.50 5.98
C SER A 95 4.36 -17.66 4.60
N LEU A 96 3.57 -17.82 3.55
CA LEU A 96 4.07 -18.07 2.19
C LEU A 96 4.34 -16.77 1.43
N ILE A 97 3.71 -15.67 1.82
CA ILE A 97 3.82 -14.40 1.10
C ILE A 97 5.18 -13.76 1.35
N LYS A 98 5.81 -13.24 0.28
CA LYS A 98 7.12 -12.56 0.36
C LYS A 98 7.09 -11.11 -0.09
N ASN A 99 6.15 -10.75 -0.96
CA ASN A 99 6.04 -9.42 -1.53
C ASN A 99 4.62 -8.89 -1.31
N VAL A 100 4.50 -7.76 -0.64
CA VAL A 100 3.23 -7.17 -0.25
C VAL A 100 3.16 -5.72 -0.71
N ARG A 101 2.02 -5.32 -1.22
CA ARG A 101 1.64 -3.93 -1.49
C ARG A 101 0.38 -3.61 -0.71
N ILE A 102 0.36 -2.46 -0.07
CA ILE A 102 -0.80 -1.93 0.65
C ILE A 102 -1.03 -0.54 0.10
N SER A 103 -2.20 -0.27 -0.45
CA SER A 103 -2.60 1.06 -0.92
C SER A 103 -3.84 1.47 -0.17
N PHE A 104 -3.78 2.59 0.55
CA PHE A 104 -4.94 3.14 1.24
C PHE A 104 -5.02 4.66 1.09
N ARG A 105 -6.24 5.18 1.17
CA ARG A 105 -6.49 6.62 1.30
C ARG A 105 -6.50 6.96 2.78
N LEU A 106 -5.77 8.01 3.14
CA LEU A 106 -5.94 8.70 4.41
C LEU A 106 -7.37 9.17 4.47
N ASP A 107 -8.03 8.92 5.58
CA ASP A 107 -9.42 9.27 5.85
C ASP A 107 -9.58 9.24 7.37
N ASN A 108 -10.80 9.45 7.87
CA ASN A 108 -11.07 9.38 9.29
C ASN A 108 -10.58 8.03 9.88
N PRO A 109 -9.80 8.03 10.99
CA PRO A 109 -9.22 6.84 11.61
C PRO A 109 -10.26 5.82 12.08
N ASP A 110 -11.49 6.25 12.36
CA ASP A 110 -12.61 5.39 12.76
C ASP A 110 -13.24 4.65 11.59
N LYS A 111 -12.84 4.95 10.34
CA LYS A 111 -13.39 4.24 9.18
C LYS A 111 -12.90 2.79 9.14
N PRO A 112 -13.77 1.85 8.69
CA PRO A 112 -13.42 0.44 8.61
C PRO A 112 -12.17 0.13 7.78
N ALA A 113 -11.83 0.95 6.77
CA ALA A 113 -10.62 0.74 5.98
C ALA A 113 -9.34 0.93 6.81
N ALA A 114 -9.26 1.98 7.63
CA ALA A 114 -8.09 2.23 8.48
C ALA A 114 -7.82 1.03 9.41
N GLY A 115 -8.88 0.55 10.09
CA GLY A 115 -8.80 -0.66 10.91
C GLY A 115 -8.48 -1.94 10.13
N SER A 116 -8.95 -2.06 8.88
CA SER A 116 -8.63 -3.23 8.04
C SER A 116 -7.18 -3.24 7.58
N VAL A 117 -6.62 -2.08 7.23
CA VAL A 117 -5.19 -1.92 6.90
C VAL A 117 -4.33 -2.24 8.13
N ALA A 118 -4.69 -1.69 9.30
CA ALA A 118 -3.98 -1.97 10.54
C ALA A 118 -3.98 -3.47 10.89
N LYS A 119 -5.14 -4.14 10.84
CA LYS A 119 -5.23 -5.59 11.06
C LYS A 119 -4.39 -6.39 10.08
N PHE A 120 -4.31 -5.95 8.83
CA PHE A 120 -3.50 -6.62 7.82
C PHE A 120 -1.99 -6.48 8.11
N LEU A 121 -1.55 -5.29 8.50
CA LEU A 121 -0.17 -5.05 8.96
C LEU A 121 0.15 -5.88 10.21
N ASP A 122 -0.78 -5.99 11.16
CA ASP A 122 -0.63 -6.83 12.35
C ASP A 122 -0.50 -8.32 11.98
N ALA A 123 -1.29 -8.80 11.01
CA ALA A 123 -1.19 -10.17 10.52
C ALA A 123 0.17 -10.44 9.83
N ILE A 124 0.78 -9.45 9.19
CA ILE A 124 2.15 -9.57 8.65
C ILE A 124 3.14 -9.80 9.79
N VAL A 125 3.02 -9.02 10.87
CA VAL A 125 3.88 -9.17 12.06
C VAL A 125 3.72 -10.53 12.70
N GLU A 126 2.49 -11.04 12.80
CA GLU A 126 2.19 -12.27 13.52
C GLU A 126 2.57 -13.53 12.72
N TYR A 127 2.38 -13.51 11.40
CA TYR A 127 2.35 -14.74 10.60
C TYR A 127 3.33 -14.78 9.43
N SER A 128 4.06 -13.69 9.13
CA SER A 128 4.85 -13.59 7.91
C SER A 128 6.29 -13.14 8.15
N THR A 129 7.13 -13.46 7.17
CA THR A 129 8.41 -12.77 6.97
C THR A 129 8.48 -12.32 5.52
N ILE A 130 8.40 -11.01 5.33
CA ILE A 130 8.22 -10.31 4.06
C ILE A 130 9.57 -9.74 3.61
N ASP A 131 9.93 -10.02 2.36
CA ASP A 131 11.13 -9.44 1.75
C ASP A 131 10.89 -7.98 1.37
N VAL A 132 9.74 -7.68 0.77
CA VAL A 132 9.37 -6.31 0.35
C VAL A 132 7.93 -5.99 0.72
N LEU A 133 7.76 -4.95 1.54
CA LEU A 133 6.48 -4.30 1.82
C LEU A 133 6.48 -2.91 1.20
N ARG A 134 5.49 -2.63 0.35
CA ARG A 134 5.23 -1.28 -0.17
C ARG A 134 3.93 -0.76 0.39
N VAL A 135 3.94 0.42 1.00
CA VAL A 135 2.76 1.07 1.56
C VAL A 135 2.56 2.39 0.83
N THR A 136 1.52 2.47 0.01
CA THR A 136 1.06 3.69 -0.65
C THR A 136 -0.02 4.34 0.19
N ILE A 137 0.25 5.56 0.62
CA ILE A 137 -0.62 6.41 1.41
C ILE A 137 -1.05 7.56 0.49
N ALA A 138 -2.33 7.63 0.16
CA ALA A 138 -2.87 8.66 -0.71
C ALA A 138 -3.77 9.63 0.06
N SER A 139 -3.80 10.90 -0.35
CA SER A 139 -4.82 11.84 0.13
C SER A 139 -6.25 11.32 -0.17
N VAL A 140 -7.23 11.72 0.64
CA VAL A 140 -8.66 11.50 0.34
C VAL A 140 -9.01 12.07 -1.03
N ALA A 141 -8.53 13.28 -1.32
CA ALA A 141 -8.92 14.06 -2.48
C ALA A 141 -7.97 13.82 -3.66
N HIS A 142 -8.48 13.99 -4.89
CA HIS A 142 -7.68 13.94 -6.12
C HIS A 142 -6.90 15.23 -6.38
N HIS A 143 -7.21 16.26 -5.60
CA HIS A 143 -6.51 17.52 -5.54
C HIS A 143 -6.05 17.68 -4.10
N PHE A 144 -4.81 18.14 -3.92
CA PHE A 144 -4.36 18.54 -2.60
C PHE A 144 -5.19 19.73 -2.14
N ASP A 145 -5.76 19.59 -0.96
CA ASP A 145 -6.53 20.61 -0.26
C ASP A 145 -5.84 20.81 1.08
N GLU A 146 -5.10 21.90 1.24
CA GLU A 146 -4.35 22.22 2.46
C GLU A 146 -5.24 22.24 3.71
N THR A 147 -6.55 22.46 3.53
CA THR A 147 -7.54 22.48 4.62
C THR A 147 -8.11 21.10 4.94
N ASN A 148 -7.80 20.06 4.15
CA ASN A 148 -8.29 18.72 4.42
C ASN A 148 -7.41 18.02 5.47
N PRO A 149 -7.92 17.80 6.69
CA PRO A 149 -7.12 17.21 7.77
C PRO A 149 -6.66 15.79 7.48
N TRP A 150 -7.35 15.10 6.58
CA TRP A 150 -7.04 13.74 6.18
C TRP A 150 -6.00 13.68 5.06
N ASN A 151 -5.21 14.73 4.86
CA ASN A 151 -3.97 14.65 4.07
C ASN A 151 -2.77 14.21 4.92
N ILE A 152 -2.90 14.22 6.25
CA ILE A 152 -1.83 13.85 7.18
C ILE A 152 -2.21 12.55 7.89
N LEU A 153 -1.30 11.57 7.88
CA LEU A 153 -1.42 10.39 8.72
C LEU A 153 -1.06 10.75 10.16
N MET A 154 -2.06 11.20 10.92
CA MET A 154 -1.91 11.62 12.33
C MET A 154 -1.54 10.45 13.25
N MET A 155 -0.88 10.75 14.38
CA MET A 155 -0.33 9.76 15.32
C MET A 155 -1.37 8.83 15.96
N ASP A 156 -2.63 9.27 16.06
CA ASP A 156 -3.75 8.48 16.58
C ASP A 156 -4.36 7.53 15.54
N HIS A 157 -3.95 7.64 14.27
CA HIS A 157 -4.45 6.79 13.20
C HIS A 157 -3.99 5.33 13.41
N PRO A 158 -4.89 4.32 13.34
CA PRO A 158 -4.56 2.93 13.69
C PRO A 158 -3.44 2.31 12.84
N VAL A 159 -3.27 2.81 11.61
CA VAL A 159 -2.18 2.40 10.72
C VAL A 159 -0.80 2.83 11.23
N ILE A 160 -0.68 3.95 11.95
CA ILE A 160 0.60 4.37 12.57
C ILE A 160 1.09 3.28 13.51
N GLY A 161 0.30 2.92 14.52
CA GLY A 161 0.70 1.91 15.50
C GLY A 161 0.99 0.54 14.87
N ALA A 162 0.30 0.18 13.79
CA ALA A 162 0.57 -1.05 13.07
C ALA A 162 1.89 -0.99 12.26
N LEU A 163 2.21 0.15 11.63
CA LEU A 163 3.51 0.37 10.98
C LEU A 163 4.66 0.33 12.00
N GLU A 164 4.49 0.92 13.18
CA GLU A 164 5.50 0.83 14.25
C GLU A 164 5.77 -0.63 14.66
N ARG A 165 4.71 -1.43 14.82
CA ARG A 165 4.85 -2.86 15.13
C ARG A 165 5.57 -3.62 14.01
N VAL A 166 5.25 -3.32 12.75
CA VAL A 166 5.97 -3.86 11.60
C VAL A 166 7.46 -3.56 11.68
N MET A 167 7.81 -2.30 11.95
CA MET A 167 9.21 -1.89 12.07
C MET A 167 9.96 -2.60 13.19
N ARG A 168 9.34 -2.71 14.37
CA ARG A 168 9.96 -3.31 15.56
C ARG A 168 10.06 -4.83 15.48
N SER A 169 9.14 -5.48 14.76
CA SER A 169 9.07 -6.94 14.70
C SER A 169 10.21 -7.60 13.92
N GLY A 170 10.85 -6.85 13.01
CA GLY A 170 11.77 -7.42 12.03
C GLY A 170 11.09 -8.31 10.97
N ALA A 171 9.75 -8.35 10.92
CA ALA A 171 9.01 -9.17 9.96
C ALA A 171 9.18 -8.70 8.51
N VAL A 172 9.61 -7.46 8.27
CA VAL A 172 9.76 -6.85 6.94
C VAL A 172 11.20 -6.45 6.69
N ARG A 173 11.83 -7.00 5.66
CA ARG A 173 13.23 -6.67 5.31
C ARG A 173 13.36 -5.33 4.62
N ASN A 174 12.52 -5.05 3.62
CA ASN A 174 12.52 -3.80 2.87
C ASN A 174 11.14 -3.15 2.94
N LEU A 175 11.04 -1.98 3.55
CA LEU A 175 9.83 -1.17 3.59
C LEU A 175 9.99 0.04 2.67
N ALA A 176 9.02 0.25 1.77
CA ALA A 176 8.90 1.48 1.02
C ALA A 176 7.57 2.16 1.38
N ILE A 177 7.63 3.39 1.86
CA ILE A 177 6.43 4.21 2.12
C ILE A 177 6.33 5.24 1.00
N ARG A 178 5.25 5.16 0.22
CA ARG A 178 4.94 6.10 -0.86
C ARG A 178 3.83 7.03 -0.42
N LEU A 179 4.10 8.33 -0.52
CA LEU A 179 3.14 9.40 -0.28
C LEU A 179 2.61 9.92 -1.61
N HIS A 180 1.29 9.90 -1.77
CA HIS A 180 0.62 10.18 -3.02
C HIS A 180 -0.38 11.34 -2.89
N ASP A 181 -0.44 12.18 -3.92
CA ASP A 181 -1.40 13.29 -4.05
C ASP A 181 -1.44 14.23 -2.82
N GLY A 182 -0.26 14.51 -2.26
CA GLY A 182 -0.12 15.43 -1.14
C GLY A 182 -0.44 14.80 0.21
N ALA A 183 -0.39 13.48 0.31
CA ALA A 183 -0.34 12.80 1.60
C ALA A 183 0.98 13.10 2.34
N PHE A 184 0.92 13.22 3.66
CA PHE A 184 2.05 13.40 4.54
C PHE A 184 1.96 12.48 5.77
N LEU A 185 3.09 12.24 6.40
CA LEU A 185 3.16 11.64 7.72
C LEU A 185 3.04 12.73 8.80
N SER A 186 2.66 12.34 10.01
CA SER A 186 2.72 13.25 11.17
C SER A 186 4.15 13.77 11.38
N PRO A 187 4.34 14.99 11.91
CA PRO A 187 5.66 15.57 12.16
C PRO A 187 6.59 14.61 12.92
N ASP A 188 7.85 14.55 12.48
CA ASP A 188 8.92 13.70 13.01
C ASP A 188 8.70 12.18 12.92
N PHE A 189 7.55 11.71 12.39
CA PHE A 189 7.26 10.29 12.33
C PHE A 189 8.18 9.55 11.36
N SER A 190 8.51 10.12 10.19
CA SER A 190 9.48 9.52 9.27
C SER A 190 10.87 9.34 9.90
N ARG A 191 11.28 10.32 10.73
CA ARG A 191 12.57 10.32 11.42
C ARG A 191 12.59 9.24 12.48
N TYR A 192 11.51 9.15 13.26
CA TYR A 192 11.32 8.08 14.22
C TYR A 192 11.36 6.70 13.56
N LEU A 193 10.61 6.49 12.46
CA LEU A 193 10.66 5.24 11.71
C LEU A 193 12.08 4.90 11.25
N SER A 194 12.82 5.89 10.76
CA SER A 194 14.22 5.72 10.31
C SER A 194 15.18 5.35 11.43
N GLN A 195 14.92 5.81 12.67
CA GLN A 195 15.75 5.51 13.84
C GLN A 195 15.45 4.12 14.42
N GLU A 196 14.20 3.67 14.37
CA GLU A 196 13.76 2.38 14.89
C GLU A 196 14.18 1.19 13.99
N LEU A 197 14.75 1.43 12.81
CA LEU A 197 15.22 0.35 11.95
C LEU A 197 16.35 -0.45 12.59
N LEU A 198 16.09 -1.74 12.80
CA LEU A 198 17.11 -2.71 13.17
C LEU A 198 18.11 -2.94 12.02
N HIS A 199 19.33 -3.36 12.37
CA HIS A 199 20.42 -3.57 11.41
C HIS A 199 20.02 -4.66 10.38
N GLY A 200 20.09 -4.33 9.08
CA GLY A 200 19.78 -5.26 7.98
C GLY A 200 18.40 -5.08 7.34
N HIS A 201 17.63 -4.11 7.81
CA HIS A 201 16.38 -3.66 7.19
C HIS A 201 16.61 -2.38 6.37
N HIS A 202 15.79 -2.14 5.35
CA HIS A 202 15.85 -0.93 4.53
C HIS A 202 14.49 -0.20 4.53
N LEU A 203 14.52 1.11 4.75
CA LEU A 203 13.37 1.98 4.62
C LEU A 203 13.67 3.08 3.61
N ILE A 204 12.74 3.27 2.68
CA ILE A 204 12.76 4.38 1.73
C ILE A 204 11.42 5.10 1.72
N PHE A 205 11.48 6.40 1.46
CA PHE A 205 10.31 7.23 1.26
C PHE A 205 10.22 7.65 -0.20
N LEU A 206 9.03 7.53 -0.77
CA LEU A 206 8.74 7.86 -2.15
C LEU A 206 7.64 8.91 -2.21
N ARG A 207 7.70 9.80 -3.18
CA ARG A 207 6.61 10.73 -3.50
C ARG A 207 6.12 10.51 -4.92
N SER A 208 4.81 10.51 -5.12
CA SER A 208 4.18 10.52 -6.44
C SER A 208 2.98 11.47 -6.47
N CYS A 209 2.57 11.89 -7.66
CA CYS A 209 1.39 12.73 -7.82
C CYS A 209 0.70 12.50 -9.16
N SER A 210 -0.62 12.42 -9.11
CA SER A 210 -1.51 12.34 -10.26
C SER A 210 -1.64 13.67 -11.02
N CYS A 211 -1.02 14.78 -10.56
CA CYS A 211 -0.97 16.11 -11.18
C CYS A 211 -2.30 16.60 -11.77
N HIS A 212 -3.22 17.05 -10.90
CA HIS A 212 -4.52 17.61 -11.31
C HIS A 212 -4.68 19.09 -10.98
N THR A 213 -3.81 19.64 -10.13
CA THR A 213 -3.88 21.04 -9.67
C THR A 213 -2.57 21.74 -9.98
N TYR A 214 -2.64 22.87 -10.67
CA TYR A 214 -1.49 23.65 -11.12
C TYR A 214 -1.57 25.09 -10.63
N ASP A 215 -0.41 25.67 -10.35
CA ASP A 215 -0.27 27.09 -10.04
C ASP A 215 -0.34 27.96 -11.32
N SER A 216 -0.20 29.29 -11.14
CA SER A 216 -0.18 30.23 -12.26
C SER A 216 0.96 30.01 -13.27
N ALA A 217 2.04 29.35 -12.84
CA ALA A 217 3.19 28.98 -13.66
C ALA A 217 3.04 27.58 -14.31
N ARG A 218 1.86 26.95 -14.16
CA ARG A 218 1.55 25.59 -14.63
C ARG A 218 2.43 24.50 -14.01
N ASN A 219 2.91 24.73 -12.80
CA ASN A 219 3.57 23.72 -11.99
C ASN A 219 2.55 23.10 -11.04
N CYS A 220 2.59 21.78 -10.90
CA CYS A 220 1.72 21.08 -9.98
C CYS A 220 2.04 21.52 -8.56
N ILE A 221 1.02 21.95 -7.82
CA ILE A 221 1.18 22.50 -6.45
C ILE A 221 1.75 21.45 -5.48
N VAL A 222 1.55 20.16 -5.76
CA VAL A 222 1.97 19.05 -4.89
C VAL A 222 3.40 18.61 -5.16
N CYS A 223 3.74 18.34 -6.43
CA CYS A 223 5.03 17.74 -6.78
C CYS A 223 6.00 18.73 -7.42
N GLY A 224 5.54 19.92 -7.80
CA GLY A 224 6.31 20.96 -8.49
C GLY A 224 6.54 20.67 -9.97
N MET A 225 6.05 19.54 -10.51
CA MET A 225 6.25 19.20 -11.92
C MET A 225 5.42 20.10 -12.82
N SER A 226 6.02 20.58 -13.92
CA SER A 226 5.27 21.30 -14.94
C SER A 226 4.30 20.36 -15.66
N GLU A 227 3.19 20.91 -16.13
CA GLU A 227 2.18 20.18 -16.91
C GLU A 227 2.81 19.42 -18.11
N ASP A 228 3.78 20.03 -18.78
CA ASP A 228 4.47 19.47 -19.95
C ASP A 228 5.46 18.35 -19.61
N ALA A 229 6.05 18.35 -18.41
CA ALA A 229 7.06 17.37 -17.99
C ALA A 229 6.44 16.04 -17.54
N ARG A 230 5.12 16.01 -17.30
CA ARG A 230 4.42 14.87 -16.70
C ARG A 230 4.59 13.55 -17.45
N SER A 231 4.66 13.57 -18.78
CA SER A 231 4.83 12.34 -19.58
C SER A 231 6.28 11.86 -19.66
N LEU A 232 7.23 12.64 -19.18
CA LEU A 232 8.67 12.42 -19.35
C LEU A 232 9.36 11.94 -18.06
N GLU A 233 8.74 12.16 -16.90
CA GLU A 233 9.35 11.85 -15.60
C GLU A 233 8.85 10.53 -14.98
N PRO A 234 9.63 9.92 -14.07
CA PRO A 234 9.21 8.75 -13.34
C PRO A 234 7.94 9.01 -12.53
N ILE A 235 7.06 8.02 -12.46
CA ILE A 235 5.81 8.04 -11.69
C ILE A 235 6.04 8.43 -10.21
N GLN A 236 7.20 8.08 -9.66
CA GLN A 236 7.58 8.35 -8.27
C GLN A 236 9.06 8.73 -8.16
N ARG A 237 9.38 9.55 -7.15
CA ARG A 237 10.75 9.95 -6.81
C ARG A 237 11.10 9.57 -5.38
N LEU A 238 12.37 9.23 -5.15
CA LEU A 238 12.92 9.09 -3.80
C LEU A 238 12.94 10.46 -3.12
N ILE A 239 12.52 10.51 -1.86
CA ILE A 239 12.57 11.70 -1.02
C ILE A 239 13.31 11.41 0.28
N LEU A 240 13.83 12.46 0.90
CA LEU A 240 14.44 12.39 2.23
C LEU A 240 13.33 12.23 3.29
N SER A 241 13.68 11.66 4.44
CA SER A 241 12.72 11.43 5.53
C SER A 241 11.98 12.70 5.94
N HIS A 242 12.71 13.79 6.21
CA HIS A 242 12.09 15.07 6.61
C HIS A 242 11.14 15.66 5.57
N GLU A 243 11.25 15.28 4.28
CA GLU A 243 10.30 15.71 3.26
C GLU A 243 8.99 14.92 3.33
N ALA A 244 8.97 13.73 3.95
CA ALA A 244 7.80 12.88 4.08
C ALA A 244 6.83 13.33 5.19
N ASP A 245 7.31 14.10 6.15
CA ASP A 245 6.53 14.61 7.27
C ASP A 245 5.84 15.93 6.91
N ALA A 246 4.67 16.17 7.49
CA ALA A 246 4.00 17.47 7.45
C ALA A 246 4.77 18.50 8.30
N SER A 247 4.66 19.79 7.95
CA SER A 247 5.13 20.85 8.83
C SER A 247 4.21 21.01 10.05
N PRO A 248 4.71 21.56 11.18
CA PRO A 248 3.87 21.87 12.33
C PRO A 248 2.68 22.77 11.97
N GLU A 249 2.88 23.75 11.10
CA GLU A 249 1.83 24.68 10.66
C GLU A 249 0.69 23.94 9.94
N MET A 250 1.03 23.00 9.06
CA MET A 250 0.03 22.18 8.36
C MET A 250 -0.81 21.35 9.35
N VAL A 251 -0.19 20.86 10.43
CA VAL A 251 -0.91 20.11 11.46
C VAL A 251 -1.86 21.00 12.24
N ASP A 252 -1.43 22.20 12.62
CA ASP A 252 -2.27 23.16 13.35
C ASP A 252 -3.51 23.54 12.53
N ASP A 253 -3.34 23.81 11.22
CA ASP A 253 -4.44 24.10 10.30
C ASP A 253 -5.41 22.91 10.16
N CYS A 254 -4.87 21.69 10.06
CA CYS A 254 -5.67 20.46 10.00
C CYS A 254 -6.45 20.22 11.30
N GLN A 255 -5.82 20.38 12.46
CA GLN A 255 -6.48 20.18 13.76
C GLN A 255 -7.61 21.17 13.98
N TYR A 256 -7.40 22.42 13.58
CA TYR A 256 -8.44 23.44 13.60
C TYR A 256 -9.67 23.03 12.77
N GLU A 257 -9.44 22.53 11.55
CA GLU A 257 -10.51 22.04 10.66
C GLU A 257 -11.24 20.81 11.20
N ILE A 258 -10.55 19.87 11.86
CA ILE A 258 -11.21 18.73 12.54
C ILE A 258 -12.16 19.26 13.63
N LEU A 259 -11.68 20.18 14.46
CA LEU A 259 -12.47 20.74 15.57
C LEU A 259 -13.71 21.49 15.10
N GLN A 260 -13.66 22.14 13.93
CA GLN A 260 -14.84 22.81 13.36
C GLN A 260 -15.91 21.84 12.84
N ARG A 261 -15.56 20.59 12.56
CA ARG A 261 -16.47 19.57 11.98
C ARG A 261 -17.10 18.64 13.01
N LEU A 262 -16.71 18.75 14.28
CA LEU A 262 -17.28 18.04 15.44
C LEU A 262 -18.42 18.84 16.08
#